data_AF-A0A4P9XTX9-F1
#
_entry.id   AF-A0A4P9XTX9-F1
#
_cell.length_a   1.000
_cell.length_b   1.000
_cell.length_c   1.000
_cell.angle_alpha   90.00
_cell.angle_beta   90.00
_cell.angle_gamma   90.00
#
_symmetry.space_group_name_H-M   'P 1'
#
loop_
_entity.id
_entity.type
_entity.pdbx_description
1 polymer ?
#
loop_
_entity_poly.entity_id
_entity_poly.type
_entity_poly.pdbx_seq_one_letter_code
_entity_poly.pdbx_strand_id
1 'polypeptide(L)'
;MSIHPLGELNYNGYLAQAESIDEARARLQGVSLQLMLDTFALCIVMRNFCHSMLLLCRAPHKLAAWCCISQTLPAIVFLMMGSFGIISPHGPSCRSTIWIGCAGLIISADAANALLLAKAYRVHRCNRWLLAIGILLILPSPVFTWIVVYHCHITLTPTAGCLFVFPSYLPWLKFALDAPINIFFSVAFIMVVFQQYRISGVKCWADLGRDGFITMLLVVTSNLICATAVAFGLFGEMAEMFWVGDW
;
A
#
# COMPACT_ATOMS: atom_id res chain seq x y z
N MET A 1 -19.06 1.41 -14.70
CA MET A 1 -17.89 2.28 -14.58
C MET A 1 -18.32 3.70 -14.87
N SER A 2 -18.38 4.56 -13.84
CA SER A 2 -18.65 5.98 -14.05
C SER A 2 -17.34 6.67 -14.43
N ILE A 3 -17.23 7.14 -15.68
CA ILE A 3 -16.05 7.85 -16.16
C ILE A 3 -16.26 9.33 -15.86
N HIS A 4 -15.48 9.88 -14.93
CA HIS A 4 -15.52 11.31 -14.63
C HIS A 4 -14.57 12.05 -15.59
N PRO A 5 -15.01 13.12 -16.28
CA PRO A 5 -14.21 13.77 -17.32
C PRO A 5 -12.89 14.33 -16.78
N LEU A 6 -12.86 14.84 -15.55
CA LEU A 6 -11.63 15.34 -14.93
C LEU A 6 -10.59 14.25 -14.66
N GLY A 7 -11.00 12.99 -14.47
CA GLY A 7 -10.06 11.88 -14.28
C GLY A 7 -9.27 11.52 -15.54
N GLU A 8 -9.80 11.85 -16.72
CA GLU A 8 -9.13 11.62 -18.00
C GLU A 8 -8.09 12.68 -18.34
N LEU A 9 -8.10 13.81 -17.63
CA LEU A 9 -7.13 14.87 -17.84
C LEU A 9 -5.78 14.50 -17.21
N ASN A 10 -4.71 14.98 -17.83
CA ASN A 10 -3.41 15.11 -17.18
C ASN A 10 -3.37 16.45 -16.40
N TYR A 11 -2.39 16.60 -15.51
CA TYR A 11 -2.31 17.78 -14.64
C TYR A 11 -2.19 19.10 -15.41
N ASN A 12 -1.44 19.10 -16.52
CA ASN A 12 -1.29 20.28 -17.36
C ASN A 12 -2.61 20.69 -18.03
N GLY A 13 -3.37 19.73 -18.56
CA GLY A 13 -4.71 19.96 -19.11
C GLY A 13 -5.69 20.46 -18.04
N TYR A 14 -5.59 19.93 -16.82
CA TYR A 14 -6.38 20.40 -15.69
C TYR A 14 -6.03 21.85 -15.30
N LEU A 15 -4.75 22.22 -15.25
CA LEU A 15 -4.36 23.60 -14.98
C LEU A 15 -4.77 24.56 -16.11
N ALA A 16 -4.69 24.12 -17.36
CA ALA A 16 -5.08 24.90 -18.54
C ALA A 16 -6.59 25.20 -18.60
N GLN A 17 -7.43 24.43 -17.90
CA GLN A 17 -8.88 24.63 -17.82
C GLN A 17 -9.32 25.59 -16.71
N ALA A 18 -8.41 26.27 -16.01
CA ALA A 18 -8.79 27.24 -14.99
C ALA A 18 -9.39 28.50 -15.63
N GLU A 19 -10.56 28.95 -15.16
CA GLU A 19 -11.24 30.13 -15.70
C GLU A 19 -10.69 31.43 -15.11
N SER A 20 -10.13 31.35 -13.89
CA SER A 20 -9.59 32.50 -13.15
C SER A 20 -8.19 32.22 -12.60
N ILE A 21 -7.45 33.30 -12.33
CA ILE A 21 -6.10 33.22 -11.73
C ILE A 21 -6.16 32.60 -10.33
N ASP A 22 -7.21 32.90 -9.56
CA ASP A 22 -7.36 32.37 -8.20
C ASP A 22 -7.65 30.86 -8.21
N GLU A 23 -8.48 30.40 -9.16
CA GLU A 23 -8.69 28.98 -9.39
C GLU A 23 -7.41 28.27 -9.84
N ALA A 24 -6.66 28.86 -10.79
CA ALA A 24 -5.38 28.32 -11.23
C ALA A 24 -4.39 28.20 -10.07
N ARG A 25 -4.35 29.19 -9.17
CA ARG A 25 -3.51 29.16 -7.96
C ARG A 25 -3.93 28.04 -7.02
N ALA A 26 -5.23 27.88 -6.77
CA ALA A 26 -5.73 26.80 -5.91
C ALA A 26 -5.38 25.42 -6.49
N ARG A 27 -5.64 25.19 -7.79
CA ARG A 27 -5.28 23.94 -8.47
C ARG A 27 -3.77 23.67 -8.41
N LEU A 28 -2.96 24.71 -8.61
CA LEU A 28 -1.49 24.59 -8.55
C LEU A 28 -1.00 24.23 -7.15
N GLN A 29 -1.65 24.72 -6.08
CA GLN A 29 -1.28 24.38 -4.70
C GLN A 29 -1.46 22.88 -4.42
N GLY A 30 -2.61 22.29 -4.76
CA GLY A 30 -2.85 20.86 -4.58
C GLY A 30 -1.86 20.00 -5.37
N VAL A 31 -1.62 20.35 -6.65
CA VAL A 31 -0.65 19.66 -7.50
C VAL A 31 0.79 19.77 -6.96
N SER A 32 1.17 20.94 -6.44
CA SER A 32 2.49 21.15 -5.84
C SER A 32 2.67 20.35 -4.55
N LEU A 33 1.62 20.28 -3.71
CA LEU A 33 1.62 19.46 -2.49
C LEU A 33 1.76 17.98 -2.83
N GLN A 34 0.99 17.50 -3.81
CA GLN A 34 1.08 16.11 -4.28
C GLN A 34 2.48 15.79 -4.83
N LEU A 35 3.05 16.66 -5.67
CA LEU A 35 4.41 16.47 -6.20
C LEU A 35 5.45 16.40 -5.07
N MET A 36 5.32 17.24 -4.05
CA MET A 36 6.22 17.21 -2.89
C MET A 36 6.13 15.88 -2.14
N LEU A 37 4.91 15.37 -1.89
CA LEU A 37 4.67 14.09 -1.24
C LEU A 37 5.20 12.92 -2.07
N ASP A 38 4.90 12.90 -3.37
CA ASP A 38 5.37 11.87 -4.31
C ASP A 38 6.89 11.84 -4.39
N THR A 39 7.54 13.01 -4.42
CA THR A 39 9.00 13.12 -4.46
C THR A 39 9.62 12.57 -3.17
N PHE A 40 9.07 12.93 -2.01
CA PHE A 40 9.54 12.44 -0.73
C PHE A 40 9.39 10.91 -0.61
N ALA A 41 8.21 10.39 -0.96
CA ALA A 41 7.94 8.97 -0.99
C ALA A 41 8.88 8.24 -1.97
N LEU A 42 9.12 8.81 -3.15
CA LEU A 42 10.00 8.24 -4.16
C LEU A 42 11.43 8.11 -3.63
N CYS A 43 11.95 9.10 -2.90
CA CYS A 43 13.27 9.00 -2.29
C CYS A 43 13.38 7.83 -1.30
N ILE A 44 12.35 7.61 -0.47
CA ILE A 44 12.29 6.52 0.51
C ILE A 44 12.19 5.17 -0.21
N VAL A 45 11.24 5.03 -1.12
CA VAL A 45 10.98 3.77 -1.85
C VAL A 45 12.17 3.42 -2.73
N MET A 46 12.83 4.39 -3.39
CA MET A 46 14.01 4.15 -4.20
C MET A 46 15.15 3.53 -3.39
N ARG A 47 15.36 4.00 -2.15
CA ARG A 47 16.33 3.39 -1.23
C ARG A 47 15.96 1.94 -0.93
N ASN A 48 14.69 1.66 -0.64
CA ASN A 48 14.21 0.31 -0.34
C ASN A 48 14.29 -0.63 -1.56
N PHE A 49 14.04 -0.11 -2.76
CA PHE A 49 14.20 -0.83 -4.00
C PHE A 49 15.66 -1.21 -4.27
N CYS A 50 16.60 -0.29 -4.06
CA CYS A 50 18.04 -0.59 -4.17
C CYS A 50 18.44 -1.74 -3.22
N HIS A 51 17.97 -1.72 -1.97
CA HIS A 51 18.21 -2.82 -1.03
C HIS A 51 17.54 -4.12 -1.46
N SER A 52 16.31 -4.05 -1.98
CA SER A 52 15.57 -5.21 -2.49
C SER A 52 16.26 -5.84 -3.71
N MET A 53 16.80 -5.01 -4.61
CA MET A 53 17.61 -5.47 -5.75
C MET A 53 18.91 -6.12 -5.29
N LEU A 54 19.63 -5.53 -4.34
CA LEU A 54 20.84 -6.14 -3.78
C LEU A 54 20.53 -7.49 -3.12
N LEU A 55 19.40 -7.62 -2.42
CA LEU A 55 18.94 -8.87 -1.85
C LEU A 55 18.61 -9.91 -2.94
N LEU A 56 17.97 -9.50 -4.02
CA LEU A 56 17.64 -10.35 -5.17
C LEU A 56 18.90 -10.85 -5.89
N CYS A 57 19.87 -9.97 -6.13
CA CYS A 57 21.14 -10.35 -6.75
C CYS A 57 21.96 -11.32 -5.88
N ARG A 58 21.97 -11.12 -4.55
CA ARG A 58 22.72 -11.98 -3.63
C ARG A 58 22.04 -13.32 -3.35
N ALA A 59 20.71 -13.38 -3.44
CA ALA A 59 19.94 -14.56 -3.04
C ALA A 59 18.70 -14.79 -3.92
N PRO A 60 18.87 -15.01 -5.25
CA PRO A 60 17.75 -15.05 -6.20
C PRO A 60 16.78 -16.22 -5.97
N HIS A 61 17.20 -17.26 -5.24
CA HIS A 61 16.33 -18.40 -4.91
C HIS A 61 15.53 -18.22 -3.62
N LYS A 62 15.66 -17.08 -2.91
CA LYS A 62 14.89 -16.81 -1.70
C LYS A 62 13.61 -16.08 -2.05
N LEU A 63 12.46 -16.65 -1.67
CA LEU A 63 11.14 -16.03 -1.84
C LEU A 63 11.07 -14.60 -1.29
N ALA A 64 11.74 -14.34 -0.16
CA ALA A 64 11.78 -13.01 0.45
C ALA A 64 12.33 -11.93 -0.51
N ALA A 65 13.34 -12.25 -1.32
CA ALA A 65 13.91 -11.31 -2.27
C ALA A 65 12.90 -10.92 -3.35
N TRP A 66 12.15 -11.91 -3.86
CA TRP A 66 11.08 -11.68 -4.83
C TRP A 66 9.91 -10.91 -4.22
N CYS A 67 9.49 -11.23 -3.00
CA CYS A 67 8.43 -10.47 -2.32
C CYS A 67 8.83 -9.00 -2.12
N CYS A 68 10.06 -8.73 -1.65
CA CYS A 68 10.54 -7.37 -1.46
C CYS A 68 10.61 -6.58 -2.78
N ILE A 69 11.00 -7.21 -3.89
CA ILE A 69 11.01 -6.54 -5.19
C ILE A 69 9.60 -6.31 -5.73
N SER A 70 8.69 -7.27 -5.55
CA SER A 70 7.28 -7.13 -5.91
C SER A 70 6.56 -6.04 -5.12
N GLN A 71 7.02 -5.72 -3.91
CA GLN A 71 6.48 -4.59 -3.13
C GLN A 71 7.03 -3.24 -3.61
N THR A 72 8.34 -3.15 -3.81
CA THR A 72 9.02 -1.87 -4.08
C THR A 72 8.94 -1.42 -5.53
N LEU A 73 8.90 -2.35 -6.49
CA LEU A 73 8.84 -2.02 -7.92
C LEU A 73 7.54 -1.30 -8.31
N PRO A 74 6.34 -1.79 -7.96
CA PRO A 74 5.10 -1.09 -8.34
C PRO A 74 4.98 0.28 -7.66
N ALA A 75 5.50 0.44 -6.44
CA ALA A 75 5.55 1.72 -5.75
C ALA A 75 6.40 2.73 -6.51
N ILE A 76 7.59 2.34 -7.00
CA ILE A 76 8.41 3.18 -7.86
C ILE A 76 7.67 3.56 -9.14
N VAL A 77 7.07 2.58 -9.82
CA VAL A 77 6.36 2.84 -11.08
C VAL A 77 5.23 3.83 -10.84
N PHE A 78 4.44 3.64 -9.78
CA PHE A 78 3.37 4.57 -9.40
C PHE A 78 3.90 6.00 -9.15
N LEU A 79 4.90 6.15 -8.28
CA LEU A 79 5.44 7.46 -7.88
C LEU A 79 6.15 8.18 -9.04
N MET A 80 6.86 7.44 -9.89
CA MET A 80 7.47 7.98 -11.10
C MET A 80 6.40 8.43 -12.10
N MET A 81 5.33 7.66 -12.30
CA MET A 81 4.23 8.02 -13.18
C MET A 81 3.45 9.23 -12.66
N GLY A 82 3.22 9.32 -11.35
CA GLY A 82 2.62 10.50 -10.70
C GLY A 82 3.46 11.76 -10.91
N SER A 83 4.74 11.70 -10.56
CA SER A 83 5.68 12.82 -10.73
C SER A 83 5.85 13.23 -12.20
N PHE A 84 5.98 12.25 -13.10
CA PHE A 84 6.08 12.51 -14.55
C PHE A 84 4.77 13.09 -15.11
N GLY A 85 3.63 12.66 -14.59
CA GLY A 85 2.31 13.22 -14.90
C GLY A 85 2.23 14.72 -14.64
N ILE A 86 2.85 15.18 -13.55
CA ILE A 86 2.84 16.59 -13.15
C ILE A 86 3.84 17.41 -13.98
N ILE A 87 5.05 16.89 -14.17
CA ILE A 87 6.14 17.64 -14.82
C ILE A 87 6.00 17.67 -16.35
N SER A 88 5.50 16.60 -16.97
CA SER A 88 5.43 16.48 -18.43
C SER A 88 4.11 17.02 -18.99
N PRO A 89 4.13 17.87 -20.05
CA PRO A 89 2.91 18.37 -20.70
C PRO A 89 2.04 17.25 -21.30
N HIS A 90 2.67 16.11 -21.64
CA HIS A 90 2.01 14.92 -22.18
C HIS A 90 2.09 13.73 -21.21
N GLY A 91 2.08 14.02 -19.91
CA GLY A 91 2.05 13.00 -18.86
C GLY A 91 0.76 12.15 -18.88
N PRO A 92 0.76 11.01 -18.17
CA PRO A 92 -0.42 10.15 -18.03
C PRO A 92 -1.62 10.89 -17.43
N SER A 93 -2.83 10.40 -17.72
CA SER A 93 -4.04 10.86 -17.05
C SER A 93 -4.05 10.48 -15.58
N CYS A 94 -4.71 11.29 -14.74
CA CYS A 94 -4.91 11.00 -13.31
C CYS A 94 -5.50 9.60 -13.11
N ARG A 95 -6.46 9.22 -13.94
CA ARG A 95 -7.03 7.87 -13.98
C ARG A 95 -5.95 6.80 -14.13
N SER A 96 -5.12 6.89 -15.16
CA SER A 96 -4.08 5.89 -15.44
C SER A 96 -3.10 5.73 -14.27
N THR A 97 -2.71 6.84 -13.64
CA THR A 97 -1.82 6.84 -12.47
C THR A 97 -2.45 6.12 -11.28
N ILE A 98 -3.71 6.42 -10.94
CA ILE A 98 -4.41 5.75 -9.84
C ILE A 98 -4.59 4.26 -10.12
N TRP A 99 -4.88 3.88 -11.37
CA TRP A 99 -4.98 2.46 -11.74
C TRP A 99 -3.71 1.67 -11.50
N ILE A 100 -2.57 2.24 -11.89
CA ILE A 100 -1.24 1.68 -11.62
C ILE A 100 -1.01 1.59 -10.11
N GLY A 101 -1.38 2.63 -9.35
CA GLY A 101 -1.31 2.65 -7.90
C GLY A 101 -2.13 1.53 -7.25
N CYS A 102 -3.41 1.38 -7.62
CA CYS A 102 -4.27 0.33 -7.10
C CYS A 102 -3.71 -1.06 -7.39
N ALA A 103 -3.30 -1.33 -8.63
CA ALA A 103 -2.70 -2.62 -8.99
C ALA A 103 -1.40 -2.88 -8.19
N GLY A 104 -0.56 -1.86 -8.04
CA GLY A 104 0.68 -1.93 -7.26
C GLY A 104 0.45 -2.21 -5.79
N LEU A 105 -0.54 -1.56 -5.16
CA LEU A 105 -0.92 -1.78 -3.77
C LEU A 105 -1.33 -3.24 -3.51
N ILE A 106 -2.12 -3.83 -4.40
CA ILE A 106 -2.58 -5.22 -4.26
C ILE A 106 -1.41 -6.20 -4.43
N ILE A 107 -0.57 -6.00 -5.46
CA ILE A 107 0.62 -6.82 -5.67
C ILE A 107 1.54 -6.75 -4.45
N SER A 108 1.72 -5.56 -3.89
CA SER A 108 2.55 -5.34 -2.70
C SER A 108 1.97 -6.05 -1.46
N ALA A 109 0.67 -5.88 -1.21
CA ALA A 109 -0.03 -6.49 -0.08
C ALA A 109 0.00 -8.02 -0.17
N ASP A 110 -0.28 -8.59 -1.35
CA ASP A 110 -0.24 -10.04 -1.57
C ASP A 110 1.18 -10.58 -1.42
N ALA A 111 2.20 -9.85 -1.90
CA ALA A 111 3.60 -10.21 -1.70
C ALA A 111 4.00 -10.20 -0.21
N ALA A 112 3.52 -9.23 0.57
CA ALA A 112 3.72 -9.17 2.02
C ALA A 112 3.06 -10.37 2.72
N ASN A 113 1.80 -10.64 2.39
CA ASN A 113 1.03 -11.74 2.95
C ASN A 113 1.63 -13.10 2.59
N ALA A 114 2.10 -13.27 1.36
CA ALA A 114 2.81 -14.48 0.92
C ALA A 114 4.11 -14.70 1.70
N LEU A 115 4.87 -13.64 1.97
CA LEU A 115 6.09 -13.71 2.76
C LEU A 115 5.80 -14.11 4.21
N LEU A 116 4.80 -13.48 4.85
CA LEU A 116 4.35 -13.80 6.21
C LEU A 116 3.86 -15.25 6.29
N LEU A 117 3.05 -15.69 5.33
CA LEU A 117 2.56 -17.06 5.23
C LEU A 117 3.70 -18.07 5.10
N ALA A 118 4.69 -17.80 4.23
CA ALA A 118 5.84 -18.68 4.05
C ALA A 118 6.67 -18.81 5.34
N LYS A 119 6.81 -17.71 6.09
CA LYS A 119 7.49 -17.71 7.40
C LYS A 119 6.70 -18.50 8.42
N ALA A 120 5.41 -18.21 8.59
CA ALA A 120 4.53 -18.92 9.51
C ALA A 120 4.49 -20.42 9.21
N TYR A 121 4.35 -20.80 7.93
CA TYR A 121 4.35 -22.20 7.48
C TYR A 121 5.62 -22.95 7.89
N ARG A 122 6.80 -22.34 7.69
CA ARG A 122 8.07 -22.97 8.08
C ARG A 122 8.20 -23.14 9.59
N VAL A 123 7.79 -22.14 10.36
CA VAL A 123 7.92 -22.19 11.82
C VAL A 123 6.94 -23.20 12.43
N HIS A 124 5.74 -23.34 11.86
CA HIS A 124 4.75 -24.34 12.27
C HIS A 124 4.99 -25.72 11.63
N ARG A 125 6.26 -26.08 11.40
CA ARG A 125 6.70 -27.40 10.89
C ARG A 125 5.96 -27.85 9.63
N CYS A 126 5.74 -26.92 8.69
CA CYS A 126 5.09 -27.20 7.42
C CYS A 126 3.63 -27.72 7.56
N ASN A 127 2.87 -27.16 8.51
CA ASN A 127 1.45 -27.50 8.66
C ASN A 127 0.63 -27.09 7.42
N ARG A 128 0.10 -28.08 6.69
CA ARG A 128 -0.69 -27.88 5.46
C ARG A 128 -2.00 -27.11 5.70
N TRP A 129 -2.60 -27.23 6.88
CA TRP A 129 -3.82 -26.49 7.23
C TRP A 129 -3.57 -24.99 7.34
N LEU A 130 -2.43 -24.59 7.93
CA LEU A 130 -2.02 -23.19 8.02
C LEU A 130 -1.84 -22.60 6.63
N LEU A 131 -1.22 -23.35 5.72
CA LEU A 131 -1.05 -22.94 4.33
C LEU A 131 -2.40 -22.78 3.61
N ALA A 132 -3.29 -23.77 3.74
CA ALA A 132 -4.61 -23.74 3.11
C ALA A 132 -5.47 -22.56 3.59
N ILE A 133 -5.52 -22.33 4.91
CA ILE A 133 -6.25 -21.19 5.50
C ILE A 133 -5.62 -19.87 5.05
N GLY A 134 -4.28 -19.76 5.07
CA GLY A 134 -3.59 -18.55 4.63
C GLY A 134 -3.88 -18.21 3.16
N ILE A 135 -3.84 -19.21 2.26
CA ILE A 135 -4.19 -19.01 0.84
C ILE A 135 -5.66 -18.60 0.72
N LEU A 136 -6.56 -19.26 1.44
CA LEU A 136 -7.99 -18.95 1.42
C LEU A 136 -8.28 -17.51 1.89
N LEU A 137 -7.50 -16.98 2.84
CA LEU A 137 -7.64 -15.61 3.32
C LEU A 137 -7.04 -14.57 2.36
N ILE A 138 -6.01 -14.92 1.58
CA ILE A 138 -5.39 -14.02 0.59
C ILE A 138 -6.20 -13.99 -0.72
N LEU A 139 -6.83 -15.11 -1.10
CA LEU A 139 -7.57 -15.26 -2.35
C LEU A 139 -8.64 -14.19 -2.63
N PRO A 140 -9.35 -13.62 -1.63
CA PRO A 140 -10.31 -12.54 -1.85
C PRO A 140 -9.68 -11.17 -2.17
N SER A 141 -8.37 -10.98 -2.04
CA SER A 141 -7.68 -9.71 -2.33
C SER A 141 -8.03 -9.09 -3.70
N PRO A 142 -8.13 -9.86 -4.81
CA PRO A 142 -8.56 -9.32 -6.10
C PRO A 142 -9.99 -8.77 -6.13
N VAL A 143 -10.88 -9.20 -5.21
CA VAL A 143 -12.24 -8.67 -5.10
C VAL A 143 -12.21 -7.18 -4.75
N PHE A 144 -11.26 -6.74 -3.94
CA PHE A 144 -11.07 -5.31 -3.66
C PHE A 144 -10.78 -4.53 -4.94
N THR A 145 -9.86 -5.02 -5.78
CA THR A 145 -9.59 -4.45 -7.11
C THR A 145 -10.85 -4.35 -7.94
N TRP A 146 -11.62 -5.43 -8.01
CA TRP A 146 -12.84 -5.49 -8.80
C TRP A 146 -13.83 -4.41 -8.34
N ILE A 147 -14.00 -4.21 -7.03
CA ILE A 147 -14.89 -3.16 -6.53
C ILE A 147 -14.36 -1.77 -6.84
N VAL A 148 -13.06 -1.55 -6.63
CA VAL A 148 -12.37 -0.31 -7.01
C VAL A 148 -12.63 0.01 -8.49
N VAL A 149 -12.58 -1.00 -9.36
CA VAL A 149 -12.80 -0.83 -10.81
C VAL A 149 -14.20 -0.36 -11.15
N TYR A 150 -15.20 -1.01 -10.56
CA TYR A 150 -16.57 -0.86 -11.02
C TYR A 150 -17.36 0.19 -10.25
N HIS A 151 -16.99 0.46 -9.00
CA HIS A 151 -17.77 1.31 -8.08
C HIS A 151 -17.12 2.66 -7.74
N CYS A 152 -15.83 2.85 -8.04
CA CYS A 152 -15.14 4.09 -7.73
C CYS A 152 -14.96 4.95 -8.98
N HIS A 153 -14.76 6.25 -8.79
CA HIS A 153 -14.42 7.16 -9.87
C HIS A 153 -13.23 8.03 -9.47
N ILE A 154 -12.45 8.42 -10.47
CA ILE A 154 -11.21 9.17 -10.28
C ILE A 154 -11.45 10.60 -10.78
N THR A 155 -11.08 11.58 -9.97
CA THR A 155 -11.28 13.00 -10.28
C THR A 155 -10.07 13.83 -9.85
N LEU A 156 -10.00 15.07 -10.32
CA LEU A 156 -8.99 16.03 -9.90
C LEU A 156 -9.65 17.10 -9.03
N THR A 157 -9.14 17.31 -7.81
CA THR A 157 -9.59 18.38 -6.92
C THR A 157 -8.48 19.43 -6.71
N PRO A 158 -8.84 20.70 -6.44
CA PRO A 158 -7.84 21.74 -6.20
C PRO A 158 -7.00 21.53 -4.94
N THR A 159 -7.54 20.78 -3.97
CA THR A 159 -6.98 20.52 -2.63
C THR A 159 -5.94 19.41 -2.62
N ALA A 160 -6.26 18.27 -3.24
CA ALA A 160 -5.46 17.05 -3.16
C ALA A 160 -4.79 16.67 -4.49
N GLY A 161 -5.16 17.33 -5.60
CA GLY A 161 -4.74 16.92 -6.93
C GLY A 161 -5.57 15.72 -7.38
N CYS A 162 -4.93 14.57 -7.65
CA CYS A 162 -5.60 13.38 -8.13
C CYS A 162 -6.23 12.59 -6.98
N LEU A 163 -7.56 12.52 -6.96
CA LEU A 163 -8.37 11.93 -5.89
C LEU A 163 -9.15 10.71 -6.38
N PHE A 164 -9.19 9.68 -5.55
CA PHE A 164 -9.91 8.44 -5.79
C PHE A 164 -11.20 8.40 -4.97
N VAL A 165 -12.31 8.87 -5.55
CA VAL A 165 -13.59 8.91 -4.84
C VAL A 165 -14.21 7.52 -4.75
N PHE A 166 -14.24 6.99 -3.53
CA PHE A 166 -14.76 5.67 -3.20
C PHE A 166 -16.08 5.73 -2.42
N PRO A 167 -16.91 4.68 -2.47
CA PRO A 167 -18.12 4.60 -1.65
C PRO A 167 -17.77 4.36 -0.18
N SER A 168 -18.59 4.88 0.74
CA SER A 168 -18.34 4.85 2.19
C SER A 168 -18.13 3.46 2.80
N TYR A 169 -18.60 2.38 2.14
CA TYR A 169 -18.38 1.01 2.59
C TYR A 169 -16.99 0.46 2.21
N LEU A 170 -16.25 1.08 1.28
CA LEU A 170 -14.99 0.54 0.76
C LEU A 170 -13.90 0.44 1.86
N PRO A 171 -13.69 1.42 2.75
CA PRO A 171 -12.71 1.29 3.83
C PRO A 171 -13.05 0.15 4.78
N TRP A 172 -14.34 -0.03 5.11
CA TRP A 172 -14.81 -1.12 5.96
C TRP A 172 -14.60 -2.48 5.30
N LEU A 173 -14.82 -2.57 3.99
CA LEU A 173 -14.54 -3.78 3.24
C LEU A 173 -13.04 -4.10 3.23
N LYS A 174 -12.19 -3.11 2.93
CA LYS A 174 -10.73 -3.30 2.98
C LYS A 174 -10.29 -3.77 4.36
N PHE A 175 -10.77 -3.12 5.42
CA PHE A 175 -10.52 -3.54 6.80
C PHE A 175 -10.99 -4.98 7.05
N ALA A 176 -12.18 -5.36 6.59
CA ALA A 176 -12.72 -6.71 6.75
C ALA A 176 -11.93 -7.77 5.98
N LEU A 177 -11.23 -7.42 4.90
CA LEU A 177 -10.34 -8.30 4.15
C LEU A 177 -8.96 -8.41 4.83
N ASP A 178 -8.40 -7.29 5.26
CA ASP A 178 -7.04 -7.24 5.82
C ASP A 178 -6.99 -7.70 7.28
N ALA A 179 -8.00 -7.40 8.08
CA ALA A 179 -8.00 -7.71 9.52
C ALA A 179 -7.95 -9.23 9.82
N PRO A 180 -8.74 -10.11 9.16
CA PRO A 180 -8.62 -11.55 9.37
C PRO A 180 -7.23 -12.10 9.04
N ILE A 181 -6.61 -11.61 7.96
CA ILE A 181 -5.25 -11.99 7.57
C ILE A 181 -4.26 -11.59 8.66
N ASN A 182 -4.31 -10.33 9.11
CA ASN A 182 -3.42 -9.80 10.13
C ASN A 182 -3.63 -10.48 11.49
N ILE A 183 -4.87 -10.76 11.89
CA ILE A 183 -5.19 -11.49 13.13
C ILE A 183 -4.66 -12.92 13.04
N PHE A 184 -4.91 -13.61 11.92
CA PHE A 184 -4.44 -14.98 11.72
C PHE A 184 -2.91 -15.08 11.81
N PHE A 185 -2.18 -14.19 11.12
CA PHE A 185 -0.72 -14.16 11.21
C PHE A 185 -0.25 -13.76 12.61
N SER A 186 -0.83 -12.74 13.24
CA SER A 186 -0.50 -12.36 14.62
C SER A 186 -0.67 -13.52 15.60
N VAL A 187 -1.77 -14.27 15.52
CA VAL A 187 -1.97 -15.47 16.36
C VAL A 187 -0.90 -16.52 16.06
N ALA A 188 -0.63 -16.81 14.78
CA ALA A 188 0.39 -17.77 14.39
C ALA A 188 1.79 -17.39 14.91
N PHE A 189 2.16 -16.11 14.86
CA PHE A 189 3.44 -15.62 15.37
C PHE A 189 3.48 -15.56 16.91
N ILE A 190 2.41 -15.14 17.59
CA ILE A 190 2.33 -15.14 19.05
C ILE A 190 2.47 -16.56 19.61
N MET A 191 1.83 -17.56 18.98
CA MET A 191 1.99 -18.96 19.39
C MET A 191 3.47 -19.41 19.33
N VAL A 192 4.19 -18.98 18.30
CA VAL A 192 5.63 -19.28 18.16
C VAL A 192 6.43 -18.58 19.25
N VAL A 193 6.17 -17.29 19.48
CA VAL A 193 6.85 -16.51 20.52
C VAL A 193 6.62 -17.15 21.89
N PHE A 194 5.39 -17.58 22.18
CA PHE A 194 5.05 -18.26 23.42
C PHE A 194 5.76 -19.60 23.57
N GLN A 195 5.84 -20.41 22.51
CA GLN A 195 6.59 -21.66 22.52
C GLN A 195 8.09 -21.44 22.74
N GLN A 196 8.68 -20.48 22.04
CA GLN A 196 10.10 -20.15 22.18
C GLN A 196 10.42 -19.59 23.56
N TYR A 197 9.54 -18.76 24.12
CA TYR A 197 9.65 -18.27 25.49
C TYR A 197 9.69 -19.42 26.51
N ARG A 198 8.82 -20.44 26.34
CA ARG A 198 8.80 -21.62 27.22
C ARG A 198 10.05 -22.51 27.11
N ILE A 199 10.67 -22.59 25.93
CA ILE A 199 11.83 -23.47 25.68
C ILE A 199 13.15 -22.77 26.05
N SER A 200 13.34 -21.53 25.59
CA SER A 200 14.65 -20.87 25.58
C SER A 200 14.84 -19.86 26.73
N GLY A 201 13.80 -19.61 27.52
CA GLY A 201 13.83 -18.66 28.64
C GLY A 201 14.07 -17.20 28.22
N VAL A 202 14.38 -16.35 29.21
CA VAL A 202 14.35 -14.87 29.08
C VAL A 202 15.45 -14.31 28.17
N LYS A 203 16.61 -14.96 28.05
CA LYS A 203 17.75 -14.43 27.26
C LYS A 203 17.50 -14.47 25.75
N CYS A 204 16.99 -15.57 25.22
CA CYS A 204 16.67 -15.67 23.79
C CYS A 204 15.49 -14.77 23.40
N TRP A 205 14.60 -14.47 24.36
CA TRP A 205 13.49 -13.54 24.16
C TRP A 205 13.96 -12.10 23.90
N ALA A 206 15.03 -11.65 24.58
CA ALA A 206 15.59 -10.32 24.36
C ALA A 206 16.09 -10.14 22.91
N ASP A 207 16.71 -11.18 22.35
CA ASP A 207 17.22 -11.15 20.97
C ASP A 207 16.10 -11.29 19.93
N LEU A 208 15.14 -12.19 20.15
CA LEU A 208 14.01 -12.39 19.22
C LEU A 208 13.05 -11.20 19.21
N GLY A 209 12.83 -10.58 20.36
CA GLY A 209 11.98 -9.41 20.52
C GLY A 209 12.51 -8.17 19.81
N ARG A 210 13.83 -8.00 19.75
CA ARG A 210 14.47 -6.77 19.26
C ARG A 210 14.25 -6.50 17.77
N ASP A 211 14.20 -7.55 16.95
CA ASP A 211 14.19 -7.37 15.48
C ASP A 211 12.86 -7.77 14.82
N GLY A 212 12.28 -8.91 15.21
CA GLY A 212 11.10 -9.46 14.53
C GLY A 212 9.78 -8.94 15.10
N PHE A 213 9.64 -8.97 16.43
CA PHE A 213 8.38 -8.66 17.11
C PHE A 213 8.03 -7.18 17.02
N ILE A 214 8.99 -6.28 17.28
CA ILE A 214 8.77 -4.83 17.19
C ILE A 214 8.34 -4.45 15.77
N THR A 215 9.02 -4.95 14.75
CA THR A 215 8.67 -4.67 13.34
C THR A 215 7.25 -5.12 13.02
N MET A 216 6.87 -6.33 13.43
CA MET A 216 5.51 -6.84 13.19
C MET A 216 4.45 -6.01 13.93
N LEU A 217 4.71 -5.64 15.19
CA LEU A 217 3.80 -4.80 15.97
C LEU A 217 3.66 -3.40 15.36
N LEU A 218 4.75 -2.82 14.88
CA LEU A 218 4.75 -1.53 14.18
C LEU A 218 3.89 -1.59 12.91
N VAL A 219 4.03 -2.66 12.12
CA VAL A 219 3.20 -2.86 10.91
C VAL A 219 1.73 -2.98 11.28
N VAL A 220 1.38 -3.84 12.24
CA VAL A 220 -0.02 -3.99 12.67
C VAL A 220 -0.59 -2.68 13.21
N THR A 221 0.21 -1.94 13.99
CA THR A 221 -0.22 -0.65 14.55
C THR A 221 -0.38 0.40 13.45
N SER A 222 0.54 0.46 12.47
CA SER A 222 0.43 1.32 11.28
C SER A 222 -0.87 1.04 10.54
N ASN A 223 -1.11 -0.22 10.16
CA ASN A 223 -2.31 -0.63 9.45
C ASN A 223 -3.59 -0.25 10.21
N LEU A 224 -3.61 -0.42 11.54
CA LEU A 224 -4.75 -0.05 12.38
C LEU A 224 -4.95 1.47 12.42
N ILE A 225 -3.88 2.25 12.57
CA ILE A 225 -3.96 3.72 12.56
C ILE A 225 -4.43 4.22 11.20
N CYS A 226 -3.86 3.72 10.10
CA CYS A 226 -4.23 4.10 8.74
C CYS A 226 -5.69 3.72 8.44
N ALA A 227 -6.11 2.50 8.79
CA ALA A 227 -7.50 2.07 8.61
C ALA A 227 -8.48 2.93 9.43
N THR A 228 -8.13 3.25 10.67
CA THR A 228 -8.93 4.10 11.55
C THR A 228 -9.02 5.52 10.97
N ALA A 229 -7.90 6.10 10.55
CA ALA A 229 -7.85 7.43 9.96
C ALA A 229 -8.74 7.54 8.72
N VAL A 230 -8.66 6.55 7.83
CA VAL A 230 -9.50 6.52 6.62
C VAL A 230 -10.97 6.26 6.95
N ALA A 231 -11.28 5.32 7.84
CA ALA A 231 -12.67 4.99 8.20
C ALA A 231 -13.41 6.16 8.84
N PHE A 232 -12.71 6.98 9.64
CA PHE A 232 -13.28 8.17 10.26
C PHE A 232 -13.11 9.44 9.41
N GLY A 233 -12.51 9.35 8.23
CA GLY A 233 -12.25 10.51 7.37
C GLY A 233 -11.38 11.57 8.06
N LEU A 234 -10.44 11.14 8.91
CA LEU A 234 -9.47 12.06 9.52
C LEU A 234 -8.72 12.75 8.37
N PHE A 235 -8.70 14.08 8.36
CA PHE A 235 -8.13 14.92 7.31
C PHE A 235 -8.92 15.03 5.99
N GLY A 236 -10.18 14.58 5.94
CA GLY A 236 -11.06 14.79 4.78
C GLY A 236 -10.55 14.10 3.53
N GLU A 237 -10.44 14.82 2.41
CA GLU A 237 -9.95 14.27 1.12
C GLU A 237 -8.51 13.77 1.21
N MET A 238 -7.71 14.27 2.15
CA MET A 238 -6.33 13.80 2.35
C MET A 238 -6.24 12.45 3.08
N ALA A 239 -7.38 11.91 3.56
CA ALA A 239 -7.41 10.60 4.21
C ALA A 239 -6.85 9.50 3.29
N GLU A 240 -7.05 9.62 1.98
CA GLU A 240 -6.51 8.69 0.96
C GLU A 240 -4.98 8.56 1.00
N MET A 241 -4.28 9.63 1.37
CA MET A 241 -2.82 9.62 1.47
C MET A 241 -2.32 8.68 2.57
N PHE A 242 -3.14 8.33 3.56
CA PHE A 242 -2.76 7.33 4.56
C PHE A 242 -2.68 5.92 3.95
N TRP A 243 -3.44 5.59 2.90
CA TRP A 243 -3.26 4.32 2.18
C TRP A 243 -1.96 4.27 1.39
N VAL A 244 -1.54 5.41 0.82
CA VAL A 244 -0.25 5.52 0.14
C VAL A 244 0.90 5.50 1.15
N GLY A 245 0.72 6.13 2.31
CA GLY A 245 1.73 6.15 3.38
C GLY A 245 1.90 4.81 4.12
N ASP A 246 0.87 3.96 4.14
CA ASP A 246 0.94 2.60 4.68
C ASP A 246 1.73 1.64 3.76
N TRP A 247 1.93 2.03 2.49
CA TRP A 247 2.66 1.27 1.48
C TRP A 247 4.19 1.38 1.65
#